data_AF-Q5YML5-F1
#
_entry.id   AF-Q5YML5-F1
#
_cell.length_a   1.000
_cell.length_b   1.000
_cell.length_c   1.000
_cell.angle_alpha   90.00
_cell.angle_beta   90.00
_cell.angle_gamma   90.00
#
_symmetry.space_group_name_H-M   'P 1'
#
loop_
_entity.id
_entity.type
_entity.pdbx_description
1 polymer ?
#
loop_
_entity_poly.entity_id
_entity_poly.type
_entity_poly.pdbx_seq_one_letter_code
_entity_poly.pdbx_strand_id
1 'polypeptide(L)'
;MISPELLAAIPLPDTPPSIGSMLAWNPPSFPVLPALALAASILYLIGLVRLRRLQRAWPWWRTACFLAGCLLLAAITGLGIEAYGYQLFSVWMFQHLTLSMTIPPLLVWGCPGLMLLRATPHRGLGRLVLAVAVSGLRSRTMRWMLHPGFTIPLFLFSYYGIYLTPVFDNVASTVLGHQLLELFFLLSGLLFVVPILSVGPLPIRQTNLGRFFDLFVEMPLHVFFGVILMMATTPLVEFFATPPPQWGIEAMRDQYLAGALAWSYGEPVALVVVIVFAIRWRRDEMRDNAVADRRSDLVGDDELAAYNAFLNDLYPRRPDRSAVSRPVASLVREHDAAPASAIISTGHVTDAGSSARRNTA
;
A
#
# COMPACT_ATOMS: atom_id res chain seq x y z
N MET A 1 -25.57 18.20 30.24
CA MET A 1 -25.67 16.86 30.83
C MET A 1 -26.50 16.04 29.87
N ILE A 2 -25.88 15.11 29.13
CA ILE A 2 -26.59 14.21 28.21
C ILE A 2 -27.14 13.07 29.07
N SER A 3 -28.46 12.84 29.02
CA SER A 3 -29.15 11.85 29.85
C SER A 3 -28.64 10.43 29.57
N PRO A 4 -28.47 9.56 30.59
CA PRO A 4 -28.02 8.19 30.41
C PRO A 4 -28.94 7.35 29.51
N GLU A 5 -30.23 7.69 29.41
CA GLU A 5 -31.17 7.04 28.49
C GLU A 5 -30.86 7.30 27.00
N LEU A 6 -30.24 8.44 26.66
CA LEU A 6 -29.86 8.75 25.28
C LEU A 6 -28.61 7.97 24.82
N LEU A 7 -27.82 7.47 25.76
CA LEU A 7 -26.68 6.58 25.55
C LEU A 7 -27.10 5.10 25.51
N ALA A 8 -28.33 4.76 25.95
CA ALA A 8 -28.82 3.39 26.08
C ALA A 8 -29.54 2.86 24.84
N ALA A 9 -29.92 3.71 23.88
CA ALA A 9 -30.59 3.28 22.65
C ALA A 9 -29.58 2.79 21.59
N ILE A 10 -28.76 1.79 21.94
CA ILE A 10 -28.13 0.93 20.94
C ILE A 10 -29.25 0.00 20.46
N PRO A 11 -29.67 0.04 19.19
CA PRO A 11 -30.59 -0.96 18.66
C PRO A 11 -29.85 -2.29 18.54
N LEU A 12 -29.78 -3.03 19.65
CA LEU A 12 -29.19 -4.36 19.70
C LEU A 12 -30.06 -5.30 18.86
N PRO A 13 -29.45 -6.11 17.97
CA PRO A 13 -30.22 -7.06 17.18
C PRO A 13 -30.83 -8.13 18.07
N ASP A 14 -32.11 -8.42 17.85
CA ASP A 14 -32.80 -9.55 18.51
C ASP A 14 -32.59 -10.86 17.74
N THR A 15 -32.40 -10.77 16.42
CA THR A 15 -32.22 -11.91 15.53
C THR A 15 -30.80 -12.48 15.59
N PRO A 16 -30.61 -13.79 15.37
CA PRO A 16 -29.28 -14.37 15.29
C PRO A 16 -28.44 -13.78 14.14
N PRO A 17 -27.10 -13.78 14.28
CA PRO A 17 -26.19 -13.27 13.26
C PRO A 17 -26.35 -14.04 11.95
N SER A 18 -26.60 -13.31 10.86
CA SER A 18 -26.63 -13.83 9.49
C SER A 18 -26.03 -12.77 8.56
N ILE A 19 -25.55 -13.17 7.39
CA ILE A 19 -25.00 -12.21 6.41
C ILE A 19 -26.04 -11.13 6.05
N GLY A 20 -27.30 -11.53 5.91
CA GLY A 20 -28.39 -10.60 5.62
C GLY A 20 -28.65 -9.61 6.76
N SER A 21 -28.65 -10.07 8.01
CA SER A 21 -28.87 -9.20 9.17
C SER A 21 -27.68 -8.29 9.46
N MET A 22 -26.45 -8.73 9.17
CA MET A 22 -25.24 -7.91 9.28
C MET A 22 -25.18 -6.82 8.21
N LEU A 23 -25.67 -7.10 7.00
CA LEU A 23 -25.73 -6.13 5.90
C LEU A 23 -27.01 -5.29 5.90
N ALA A 24 -27.95 -5.57 6.80
CA ALA A 24 -29.17 -4.81 6.93
C ALA A 24 -28.86 -3.35 7.31
N TRP A 25 -29.70 -2.43 6.83
CA TRP A 25 -29.60 -1.02 7.19
C TRP A 25 -30.00 -0.83 8.66
N ASN A 26 -29.01 -0.55 9.52
CA ASN A 26 -29.20 -0.30 10.94
C ASN A 26 -28.18 0.74 11.44
N PRO A 27 -28.31 2.01 11.03
CA PRO A 27 -27.37 3.05 11.42
C PRO A 27 -27.45 3.32 12.93
N PRO A 28 -26.31 3.49 13.61
CA PRO A 28 -26.31 3.81 15.04
C PRO A 28 -26.93 5.19 15.27
N SER A 29 -27.42 5.43 16.50
CA SER A 29 -28.02 6.71 16.92
C SER A 29 -27.10 7.91 16.68
N PHE A 30 -25.78 7.70 16.74
CA PHE A 30 -24.76 8.72 16.44
C PHE A 30 -23.77 8.22 15.38
N PRO A 31 -24.10 8.31 14.08
CA PRO A 31 -23.29 7.74 13.00
C PRO A 31 -22.10 8.66 12.65
N VAL A 32 -21.19 8.87 13.60
CA VAL A 32 -20.04 9.78 13.45
C VAL A 32 -19.09 9.29 12.36
N LEU A 33 -18.72 8.01 12.35
CA LEU A 33 -17.81 7.44 11.37
C LEU A 33 -18.42 7.36 9.95
N PRO A 34 -19.69 6.93 9.76
CA PRO A 34 -20.35 7.04 8.46
C PRO A 34 -20.48 8.48 7.97
N ALA A 35 -20.79 9.44 8.85
CA ALA A 35 -20.87 10.85 8.49
C ALA A 35 -19.50 11.41 8.08
N LEU A 36 -18.42 11.03 8.77
CA LEU A 36 -17.05 11.38 8.41
C LEU A 36 -16.67 10.79 7.04
N ALA A 37 -17.04 9.53 6.79
CA ALA A 37 -16.79 8.85 5.52
C ALA A 37 -17.53 9.55 4.35
N LEU A 38 -18.78 9.95 4.57
CA LEU A 38 -19.57 10.70 3.59
C LEU A 38 -18.97 12.08 3.32
N ALA A 39 -18.61 12.81 4.38
CA ALA A 39 -17.97 14.12 4.27
C ALA A 39 -16.64 14.03 3.51
N ALA A 40 -15.80 13.04 3.84
CA ALA A 40 -14.54 12.79 3.15
C ALA A 40 -14.76 12.46 1.65
N SER A 41 -15.77 11.64 1.34
CA SER A 41 -16.14 11.29 -0.05
C SER A 41 -16.57 12.52 -0.84
N ILE A 42 -17.46 13.34 -0.28
CA ILE A 42 -17.94 14.57 -0.92
C ILE A 42 -16.77 15.54 -1.18
N LEU A 43 -15.92 15.77 -0.18
CA LEU A 43 -14.74 16.63 -0.33
C LEU A 43 -13.79 16.13 -1.41
N TYR A 44 -13.56 14.82 -1.48
CA TYR A 44 -12.72 14.21 -2.49
C TYR A 44 -13.31 14.36 -3.90
N LEU A 45 -14.62 14.16 -4.06
CA LEU A 45 -15.33 14.33 -5.32
C LEU A 45 -15.34 15.80 -5.78
N ILE A 46 -15.52 16.76 -4.87
CA ILE A 46 -15.37 18.19 -5.15
C ILE A 46 -13.95 18.47 -5.69
N GLY A 47 -12.92 17.89 -5.04
CA GLY A 47 -11.54 17.96 -5.51
C GLY A 47 -11.36 17.41 -6.92
N LEU A 48 -11.95 16.24 -7.22
CA LEU A 48 -11.92 15.61 -8.54
C LEU A 48 -12.60 16.47 -9.61
N VAL A 49 -13.79 17.01 -9.33
CA VAL A 49 -14.52 17.88 -10.26
C VAL A 49 -13.70 19.13 -10.57
N ARG A 50 -13.10 19.76 -9.56
CA ARG A 50 -12.20 20.91 -9.74
C ARG A 50 -11.00 20.55 -10.60
N LEU A 51 -10.38 19.41 -10.36
CA LEU A 51 -9.20 18.97 -11.10
C LEU A 51 -9.51 18.69 -12.57
N ARG A 52 -10.68 18.10 -12.86
CA ARG A 52 -11.20 17.92 -14.23
C ARG A 52 -11.47 19.25 -14.92
N ARG A 53 -12.05 20.23 -14.21
CA ARG A 53 -12.24 21.60 -14.75
C ARG A 53 -10.91 22.28 -15.10
N LEU A 54 -9.85 21.98 -14.36
CA LEU A 54 -8.49 22.45 -14.63
C LEU A 54 -7.74 21.62 -15.69
N GLN A 55 -8.41 20.68 -16.37
CA GLN A 55 -7.82 19.81 -17.41
C GLN A 55 -6.57 19.05 -16.93
N ARG A 56 -6.51 18.72 -15.63
CA ARG A 56 -5.40 17.96 -15.05
C ARG A 56 -5.77 16.48 -14.97
N ALA A 57 -4.90 15.62 -15.50
CA ALA A 57 -5.09 14.18 -15.41
C ALA A 57 -5.08 13.70 -13.95
N TRP A 58 -6.06 12.87 -13.60
CA TRP A 58 -6.13 12.14 -12.34
C TRP A 58 -6.44 10.67 -12.61
N PRO A 59 -5.63 9.73 -12.12
CA PRO A 59 -5.87 8.31 -12.35
C PRO A 59 -7.15 7.86 -11.63
N TRP A 60 -8.06 7.22 -12.38
CA TRP A 60 -9.37 6.79 -11.90
C TRP A 60 -9.29 5.79 -10.74
N TRP A 61 -8.27 4.92 -10.74
CA TRP A 61 -8.07 3.91 -9.68
C TRP A 61 -7.86 4.54 -8.30
N ARG A 62 -7.27 5.75 -8.21
CA ARG A 62 -7.13 6.46 -6.94
C ARG A 62 -8.48 6.87 -6.38
N THR A 63 -9.35 7.37 -7.25
CA THR A 63 -10.73 7.70 -6.88
C THR A 63 -11.48 6.45 -6.44
N ALA A 64 -11.34 5.34 -7.19
CA ALA A 64 -11.97 4.08 -6.83
C ALA A 64 -11.51 3.56 -5.46
N CYS A 65 -10.21 3.53 -5.18
CA CYS A 65 -9.68 3.12 -3.87
C CYS A 65 -10.19 4.00 -2.74
N PHE A 66 -10.18 5.33 -2.91
CA PHE A 66 -10.62 6.25 -1.87
C PHE A 66 -12.10 6.06 -1.54
N LEU A 67 -12.95 6.03 -2.58
CA LEU A 67 -14.39 5.86 -2.40
C LEU A 67 -14.73 4.47 -1.88
N ALA A 68 -14.00 3.43 -2.28
CA ALA A 68 -14.14 2.09 -1.71
C ALA A 68 -13.79 2.07 -0.21
N GLY A 69 -12.71 2.76 0.19
CA GLY A 69 -12.35 2.90 1.60
C GLY A 69 -13.41 3.64 2.42
N CYS A 70 -13.96 4.73 1.89
CA CYS A 70 -15.06 5.45 2.55
C CYS A 70 -16.36 4.64 2.59
N LEU A 71 -16.70 3.93 1.51
CA LEU A 71 -17.87 3.07 1.47
C LEU A 71 -17.75 1.93 2.49
N LEU A 72 -16.58 1.29 2.56
CA LEU A 72 -16.31 0.23 3.52
C LEU A 72 -16.36 0.75 4.97
N LEU A 73 -15.81 1.93 5.23
CA LEU A 73 -15.91 2.59 6.53
C LEU A 73 -17.39 2.86 6.91
N ALA A 74 -18.19 3.41 6.00
CA ALA A 74 -19.60 3.67 6.26
C ALA A 74 -20.41 2.37 6.41
N ALA A 75 -20.07 1.33 5.67
CA ALA A 75 -20.75 0.03 5.74
C ALA A 75 -20.45 -0.68 7.06
N ILE A 76 -19.17 -0.73 7.47
CA ILE A 76 -18.76 -1.47 8.67
C ILE A 76 -19.22 -0.80 9.96
N THR A 77 -19.45 0.51 9.95
CA THR A 77 -19.86 1.31 11.14
C THR A 77 -21.30 1.82 11.07
N GLY A 78 -22.05 1.44 10.03
CA GLY A 78 -23.40 1.97 9.76
C GLY A 78 -24.44 0.93 9.32
N LEU A 79 -24.02 -0.31 9.07
CA LEU A 79 -24.94 -1.44 8.85
C LEU A 79 -25.11 -2.24 10.14
N GLY A 80 -25.97 -3.26 10.10
CA GLY A 80 -26.24 -4.14 11.24
C GLY A 80 -25.00 -4.77 11.87
N ILE A 81 -23.90 -4.92 11.13
CA ILE A 81 -22.62 -5.42 11.65
C ILE A 81 -22.11 -4.62 12.85
N GLU A 82 -22.37 -3.31 12.89
CA GLU A 82 -22.05 -2.45 14.04
C GLU A 82 -22.77 -2.94 15.29
N ALA A 83 -24.08 -3.16 15.19
CA ALA A 83 -24.88 -3.58 16.32
C ALA A 83 -24.56 -5.01 16.79
N TYR A 84 -24.11 -5.90 15.89
CA TYR A 84 -23.57 -7.22 16.27
C TYR A 84 -22.19 -7.11 16.93
N GLY A 85 -21.38 -6.09 16.60
CA GLY A 85 -20.09 -5.80 17.22
C GLY A 85 -20.17 -5.48 18.71
N TYR A 86 -21.34 -5.06 19.21
CA TYR A 86 -21.60 -4.89 20.64
C TYR A 86 -21.87 -6.20 21.38
N GLN A 87 -22.10 -7.31 20.68
CA GLN A 87 -22.55 -8.57 21.30
C GLN A 87 -21.64 -9.76 20.98
N LEU A 88 -20.90 -9.71 19.88
CA LEU A 88 -20.01 -10.79 19.45
C LEU A 88 -18.59 -10.26 19.26
N PHE A 89 -17.65 -10.91 19.94
CA PHE A 89 -16.24 -10.61 19.84
C PHE A 89 -15.69 -10.91 18.45
N SER A 90 -16.16 -11.96 17.78
CA SER A 90 -15.73 -12.26 16.41
C SER A 90 -16.12 -11.15 15.42
N VAL A 91 -17.32 -10.60 15.56
CA VAL A 91 -17.81 -9.48 14.73
C VAL A 91 -17.03 -8.23 15.03
N TRP A 92 -16.86 -7.89 16.31
CA TRP A 92 -16.01 -6.78 16.74
C TRP A 92 -14.58 -6.91 16.17
N MET A 93 -13.98 -8.10 16.25
CA MET A 93 -12.65 -8.34 15.74
C MET A 93 -12.58 -8.15 14.22
N PHE A 94 -13.58 -8.61 13.48
CA PHE A 94 -13.69 -8.35 12.05
C PHE A 94 -13.77 -6.84 11.75
N GLN A 95 -14.58 -6.08 12.48
CA GLN A 95 -14.66 -4.63 12.32
C GLN A 95 -13.32 -3.95 12.64
N HIS A 96 -12.71 -4.30 13.77
CA HIS A 96 -11.40 -3.83 14.21
C HIS A 96 -10.34 -4.03 13.13
N LEU A 97 -10.20 -5.25 12.58
CA LEU A 97 -9.23 -5.58 11.54
C LEU A 97 -9.54 -4.85 10.23
N THR A 98 -10.82 -4.68 9.89
CA THR A 98 -11.23 -3.92 8.71
C THR A 98 -10.84 -2.43 8.84
N LEU A 99 -11.05 -1.84 10.02
CA LEU A 99 -10.73 -0.45 10.33
C LEU A 99 -9.22 -0.18 10.39
N SER A 100 -8.43 -1.13 10.91
CA SER A 100 -6.99 -0.95 11.09
C SER A 100 -6.17 -1.41 9.88
N MET A 101 -6.59 -2.45 9.15
CA MET A 101 -5.79 -3.06 8.08
C MET A 101 -6.34 -2.79 6.68
N THR A 102 -7.65 -2.83 6.46
CA THR A 102 -8.22 -2.77 5.09
C THR A 102 -8.55 -1.35 4.63
N ILE A 103 -9.23 -0.57 5.48
CA ILE A 103 -9.66 0.79 5.16
C ILE A 103 -8.45 1.73 4.98
N PRO A 104 -7.42 1.74 5.84
CA PRO A 104 -6.34 2.72 5.75
C PRO A 104 -5.53 2.66 4.44
N PRO A 105 -5.09 1.49 3.92
CA PRO A 105 -4.42 1.42 2.62
C PRO A 105 -5.28 1.96 1.48
N LEU A 106 -6.57 1.65 1.46
CA LEU A 106 -7.51 2.15 0.44
C LEU A 106 -7.61 3.67 0.46
N LEU A 107 -7.73 4.27 1.65
CA LEU A 107 -7.75 5.72 1.82
C LEU A 107 -6.43 6.37 1.40
N VAL A 108 -5.28 5.78 1.77
CA VAL A 108 -3.95 6.33 1.44
C VAL A 108 -3.61 6.22 -0.04
N TRP A 109 -3.97 5.12 -0.71
CA TRP A 109 -3.80 4.98 -2.17
C TRP A 109 -4.62 6.00 -2.95
N GLY A 110 -5.76 6.41 -2.39
CA GLY A 110 -6.54 7.55 -2.87
C GLY A 110 -5.78 8.87 -2.96
N CYS A 111 -4.66 8.99 -2.24
CA CYS A 111 -3.83 10.19 -2.14
C CYS A 111 -4.63 11.48 -1.89
N PRO A 112 -5.52 11.50 -0.87
CA PRO A 112 -6.37 12.67 -0.58
C PRO A 112 -5.54 13.92 -0.29
N GLY A 113 -4.38 13.78 0.34
CA GLY A 113 -3.45 14.89 0.56
C GLY A 113 -2.98 15.52 -0.77
N LEU A 114 -2.57 14.71 -1.75
CA LEU A 114 -2.16 15.23 -3.07
C LEU A 114 -3.34 15.83 -3.83
N MET A 115 -4.53 15.23 -3.71
CA MET A 115 -5.77 15.78 -4.28
C MET A 115 -6.04 17.18 -3.71
N LEU A 116 -5.96 17.34 -2.38
CA LEU A 116 -6.12 18.62 -1.70
C LEU A 116 -5.11 19.66 -2.22
N LEU A 117 -3.82 19.30 -2.32
CA LEU A 117 -2.77 20.19 -2.83
C LEU A 117 -3.01 20.61 -4.30
N ARG A 118 -3.49 19.69 -5.14
CA ARG A 118 -3.67 19.94 -6.59
C ARG A 118 -4.98 20.64 -6.95
N ALA A 119 -6.04 20.43 -6.17
CA ALA A 119 -7.38 20.94 -6.45
C ALA A 119 -7.68 22.29 -5.76
N THR A 120 -6.90 22.67 -4.75
CA THR A 120 -7.16 23.89 -3.97
C THR A 120 -6.51 25.12 -4.61
N PRO A 121 -7.27 26.21 -4.83
CA PRO A 121 -6.72 27.47 -5.34
C PRO A 121 -5.71 28.10 -4.36
N HIS A 122 -4.65 28.72 -4.88
CA HIS A 122 -3.62 29.40 -4.07
C HIS A 122 -4.01 30.83 -3.64
N ARG A 123 -5.30 31.18 -3.75
CA ARG A 123 -5.85 32.51 -3.47
C ARG A 123 -7.05 32.40 -2.51
N GLY A 124 -7.29 33.45 -1.72
CA GLY A 124 -8.41 33.51 -0.77
C GLY A 124 -8.41 32.38 0.26
N LEU A 125 -9.60 31.82 0.55
CA LEU A 125 -9.78 30.72 1.51
C LEU A 125 -8.97 29.46 1.16
N GLY A 126 -8.71 29.20 -0.12
CA GLY A 126 -7.91 28.05 -0.54
C GLY A 126 -6.45 28.14 -0.06
N ARG A 127 -5.90 29.35 0.03
CA ARG A 127 -4.56 29.59 0.59
C ARG A 127 -4.50 29.24 2.07
N LEU A 128 -5.55 29.57 2.83
CA LEU A 128 -5.64 29.26 4.25
C LEU A 128 -5.76 27.75 4.49
N VAL A 129 -6.62 27.06 3.73
CA VAL A 129 -6.72 25.59 3.78
C VAL A 129 -5.37 24.93 3.49
N LEU A 130 -4.68 25.39 2.44
CA LEU A 130 -3.37 24.88 2.07
C LEU A 130 -2.32 25.15 3.17
N ALA A 131 -2.31 26.36 3.73
CA ALA A 131 -1.39 26.74 4.80
C ALA A 131 -1.61 25.89 6.06
N VAL A 132 -2.86 25.68 6.47
CA VAL A 132 -3.20 24.82 7.62
C VAL A 132 -2.80 23.37 7.36
N ALA A 133 -3.13 22.82 6.18
CA ALA A 133 -2.79 21.45 5.82
C ALA A 133 -1.27 21.21 5.80
N VAL A 134 -0.51 22.11 5.16
CA VAL A 134 0.96 22.02 5.09
C VAL A 134 1.60 22.27 6.46
N SER A 135 1.07 23.22 7.24
CA SER A 135 1.55 23.50 8.60
C SER A 135 1.35 22.30 9.52
N GLY A 136 0.16 21.69 9.50
CA GLY A 136 -0.14 20.47 10.25
C GLY A 136 0.79 19.32 9.85
N LEU A 137 1.01 19.14 8.54
CA LEU A 137 1.91 18.09 8.03
C LEU A 137 3.37 18.33 8.40
N ARG A 138 3.80 19.58 8.54
CA ARG A 138 5.16 19.96 8.96
C ARG A 138 5.32 20.09 10.48
N SER A 139 4.25 19.87 11.25
CA SER A 139 4.29 20.01 12.71
C SER A 139 5.21 18.96 13.36
N ARG A 140 5.79 19.31 14.52
CA ARG A 140 6.57 18.37 15.33
C ARG A 140 5.73 17.19 15.80
N THR A 141 4.45 17.43 16.10
CA THR A 141 3.48 16.41 16.49
C THR A 141 3.31 15.36 15.40
N MET A 142 3.05 15.78 14.16
CA MET A 142 2.91 14.85 13.03
C MET A 142 4.21 14.07 12.77
N ARG A 143 5.37 14.72 12.91
CA ARG A 143 6.66 14.04 12.82
C ARG A 143 6.80 12.95 13.90
N TRP A 144 6.46 13.25 15.15
CA TRP A 144 6.52 12.27 16.23
C TRP A 144 5.52 11.13 16.04
N MET A 145 4.28 11.43 15.64
CA MET A 145 3.23 10.43 15.42
C MET A 145 3.52 9.48 14.26
N LEU A 146 4.27 9.93 13.24
CA LEU A 146 4.66 9.10 12.09
C LEU A 146 6.02 8.40 12.30
N HIS A 147 6.64 8.55 13.46
CA HIS A 147 7.92 7.93 13.75
C HIS A 147 7.71 6.46 14.20
N PRO A 148 8.54 5.50 13.73
CA PRO A 148 8.45 4.08 14.14
C PRO A 148 8.45 3.87 15.65
N GLY A 149 9.27 4.65 16.36
CA GLY A 149 9.32 4.62 17.82
C GLY A 149 8.02 5.03 18.53
N PHE A 150 7.05 5.60 17.83
CA PHE A 150 5.69 5.84 18.35
C PHE A 150 4.69 4.84 17.76
N THR A 151 4.72 4.60 16.45
CA THR A 151 3.75 3.72 15.77
C THR A 151 3.87 2.27 16.22
N ILE A 152 5.08 1.75 16.46
CA ILE A 152 5.29 0.38 16.93
C ILE A 152 4.69 0.21 18.35
N PRO A 153 5.03 1.02 19.37
CA PRO A 153 4.37 0.93 20.67
C PRO A 153 2.85 1.14 20.62
N LEU A 154 2.36 2.07 19.78
CA LEU A 154 0.92 2.27 19.58
C LEU A 154 0.24 1.01 19.05
N PHE A 155 0.88 0.32 18.10
CA PHE A 155 0.41 -0.94 17.55
C PHE A 155 0.42 -2.05 18.61
N LEU A 156 1.52 -2.22 19.36
CA LEU A 156 1.57 -3.18 20.48
C LEU A 156 0.49 -2.89 21.52
N PHE A 157 0.27 -1.63 21.87
CA PHE A 157 -0.79 -1.23 22.79
C PHE A 157 -2.17 -1.60 22.23
N SER A 158 -2.41 -1.43 20.93
CA SER A 158 -3.69 -1.74 20.31
C SER A 158 -4.09 -3.21 20.39
N TYR A 159 -3.13 -4.13 20.38
CA TYR A 159 -3.38 -5.59 20.48
C TYR A 159 -3.21 -6.10 21.91
N TYR A 160 -2.07 -5.86 22.53
CA TYR A 160 -1.75 -6.43 23.85
C TYR A 160 -2.30 -5.56 24.97
N GLY A 161 -2.16 -4.23 24.83
CA GLY A 161 -2.62 -3.29 25.85
C GLY A 161 -4.14 -3.28 25.99
N ILE A 162 -4.89 -3.22 24.89
CA ILE A 162 -6.35 -3.13 24.95
C ILE A 162 -6.98 -4.44 25.40
N TYR A 163 -6.54 -5.58 24.85
CA TYR A 163 -7.23 -6.88 25.05
C TYR A 163 -6.68 -7.74 26.19
N LEU A 164 -5.43 -7.55 26.63
CA LEU A 164 -4.88 -8.29 27.78
C LEU A 164 -4.96 -7.50 29.09
N THR A 165 -5.62 -6.34 29.07
CA THR A 165 -5.86 -5.53 30.25
C THR A 165 -7.35 -5.16 30.32
N PRO A 166 -7.84 -4.65 31.47
CA PRO A 166 -9.24 -4.22 31.60
C PRO A 166 -9.61 -2.99 30.76
N VAL A 167 -8.72 -2.45 29.93
CA VAL A 167 -8.97 -1.25 29.12
C VAL A 167 -10.16 -1.46 28.20
N PHE A 168 -10.26 -2.62 27.55
CA PHE A 168 -11.39 -2.90 26.67
C PHE A 168 -12.71 -2.85 27.43
N ASP A 169 -12.85 -3.63 28.50
CA ASP A 169 -14.10 -3.76 29.26
C ASP A 169 -14.57 -2.42 29.83
N ASN A 170 -13.63 -1.60 30.30
CA ASN A 170 -13.94 -0.27 30.81
C ASN A 170 -14.43 0.69 29.72
N VAL A 171 -13.79 0.68 28.55
CA VAL A 171 -14.08 1.64 27.48
C VAL A 171 -15.28 1.21 26.64
N ALA A 172 -15.33 -0.06 26.21
CA ALA A 172 -16.36 -0.60 25.33
C ALA A 172 -17.75 -0.66 25.99
N SER A 173 -17.84 -0.59 27.32
CA SER A 173 -19.10 -0.56 28.08
C SER A 173 -20.03 0.63 27.72
N THR A 174 -19.50 1.66 27.08
CA THR A 174 -20.25 2.85 26.66
C THR A 174 -20.24 3.01 25.15
N VAL A 175 -21.34 3.51 24.57
CA VAL A 175 -21.41 3.85 23.13
C VAL A 175 -20.26 4.76 22.70
N LEU A 176 -19.98 5.80 23.50
CA LEU A 176 -18.90 6.72 23.20
C LEU A 176 -17.54 6.01 23.19
N GLY A 177 -17.28 5.13 24.17
CA GLY A 177 -16.04 4.40 24.24
C GLY A 177 -15.88 3.37 23.11
N HIS A 178 -16.96 2.72 22.70
CA HIS A 178 -16.97 1.86 21.51
C HIS A 178 -16.57 2.65 20.25
N GLN A 179 -17.22 3.79 19.95
CA GLN A 179 -16.82 4.61 18.80
C GLN A 179 -15.39 5.17 18.93
N LEU A 180 -14.93 5.45 20.16
CA LEU A 180 -13.55 5.90 20.39
C LEU A 180 -12.55 4.79 20.09
N LEU A 181 -12.86 3.54 20.41
CA LEU A 181 -12.03 2.38 20.05
C LEU A 181 -12.00 2.19 18.53
N GLU A 182 -13.13 2.26 17.84
CA GLU A 182 -13.18 2.20 16.38
C GLU A 182 -12.34 3.31 15.73
N LEU A 183 -12.50 4.54 16.21
CA LEU A 183 -11.72 5.68 15.74
C LEU A 183 -10.23 5.48 16.04
N PHE A 184 -9.90 4.96 17.22
CA PHE A 184 -8.52 4.64 17.59
C PHE A 184 -7.90 3.63 16.63
N PHE A 185 -8.62 2.57 16.25
CA PHE A 185 -8.12 1.57 15.30
C PHE A 185 -8.00 2.10 13.87
N LEU A 186 -8.95 2.92 13.43
CA LEU A 186 -8.83 3.62 12.14
C LEU A 186 -7.60 4.54 12.11
N LEU A 187 -7.39 5.32 13.18
CA LEU A 187 -6.27 6.25 13.28
C LEU A 187 -4.93 5.54 13.44
N SER A 188 -4.86 4.45 14.21
CA SER A 188 -3.63 3.67 14.36
C SER A 188 -3.23 3.02 13.04
N GLY A 189 -4.18 2.43 12.31
CA GLY A 189 -3.95 1.88 10.97
C GLY A 189 -3.52 2.95 9.95
N LEU A 190 -4.12 4.15 9.99
CA LEU A 190 -3.68 5.28 9.18
C LEU A 190 -2.26 5.73 9.53
N LEU A 191 -1.93 5.87 10.81
CA LEU A 191 -0.58 6.24 11.26
C LEU A 191 0.46 5.21 10.86
N PHE A 192 0.10 3.93 10.88
CA PHE A 192 0.97 2.85 10.45
C PHE A 192 1.21 2.86 8.93
N VAL A 193 0.14 2.98 8.13
CA VAL A 193 0.25 2.82 6.67
C VAL A 193 0.74 4.08 5.95
N VAL A 194 0.55 5.28 6.52
CA VAL A 194 0.92 6.55 5.88
C VAL A 194 2.42 6.65 5.57
N PRO A 195 3.36 6.40 6.50
CA PRO A 195 4.80 6.42 6.24
C PRO A 195 5.24 5.44 5.14
N ILE A 196 4.52 4.31 5.03
CA ILE A 196 4.83 3.19 4.13
C ILE A 196 4.32 3.48 2.70
N LEU A 197 3.04 3.84 2.54
CA LEU A 197 2.38 3.89 1.23
C LEU A 197 2.22 5.29 0.62
N SER A 198 2.34 6.35 1.41
CA SER A 198 2.09 7.72 0.94
C SER A 198 3.09 8.15 -0.15
N VAL A 199 2.58 8.87 -1.15
CA VAL A 199 3.38 9.48 -2.25
C VAL A 199 3.61 10.97 -2.01
N GLY A 200 2.91 11.55 -1.03
CA GLY A 200 2.92 12.99 -0.77
C GLY A 200 4.15 13.46 0.01
N PRO A 201 4.31 14.78 0.17
CA PRO A 201 5.40 15.35 0.97
C PRO A 201 5.17 15.05 2.46
N LEU A 202 5.75 13.97 2.98
CA LEU A 202 5.73 13.66 4.41
C LEU A 202 6.86 14.39 5.17
N PRO A 203 6.67 14.70 6.47
CA PRO A 203 7.71 15.33 7.29
C PRO A 203 8.91 14.42 7.56
N ILE A 204 8.73 13.10 7.43
CA ILE A 204 9.77 12.08 7.56
C ILE A 204 9.86 11.34 6.23
N ARG A 205 11.10 11.13 5.76
CA ARG A 205 11.40 10.22 4.66
C ARG A 205 12.09 9.00 5.24
N GLN A 206 11.37 7.90 5.35
CA GLN A 206 11.97 6.61 5.67
C GLN A 206 12.60 6.02 4.41
N THR A 207 13.70 5.28 4.58
CA THR A 207 14.27 4.46 3.51
C THR A 207 13.30 3.34 3.15
N ASN A 208 13.37 2.83 1.92
CA ASN A 208 12.54 1.70 1.52
C ASN A 208 12.82 0.46 2.40
N LEU A 209 14.07 0.27 2.82
CA LEU A 209 14.42 -0.78 3.77
C LEU A 209 13.75 -0.59 5.15
N GLY A 210 13.68 0.64 5.65
CA GLY A 210 12.99 0.94 6.91
C GLY A 210 11.49 0.64 6.84
N ARG A 211 10.83 1.02 5.74
CA ARG A 211 9.42 0.69 5.50
C ARG A 211 9.17 -0.81 5.39
N PHE A 212 10.08 -1.54 4.75
CA PHE A 212 10.03 -2.99 4.68
C PHE A 212 10.16 -3.63 6.06
N PHE A 213 11.07 -3.11 6.88
CA PHE A 213 11.23 -3.56 8.26
C PHE A 213 9.98 -3.29 9.10
N ASP A 214 9.36 -2.12 8.98
CA ASP A 214 8.12 -1.79 9.68
C ASP A 214 6.99 -2.79 9.33
N LEU A 215 6.82 -3.11 8.04
CA LEU A 215 5.87 -4.16 7.59
C LEU A 215 6.22 -5.54 8.14
N PHE A 216 7.51 -5.89 8.16
CA PHE A 216 7.96 -7.21 8.61
C PHE A 216 7.82 -7.39 10.12
N VAL A 217 8.07 -6.35 10.93
CA VAL A 217 7.96 -6.42 12.39
C VAL A 217 6.51 -6.55 12.83
N GLU A 218 5.58 -5.89 12.15
CA GLU A 218 4.15 -5.97 12.42
C GLU A 218 3.59 -7.40 12.23
N MET A 219 4.09 -8.11 11.22
CA MET A 219 3.62 -9.44 10.81
C MET A 219 3.59 -10.48 11.93
N PRO A 220 4.70 -10.82 12.61
CA PRO A 220 4.65 -11.79 13.69
C PRO A 220 3.82 -11.28 14.88
N LEU A 221 3.87 -9.98 15.16
CA LEU A 221 3.25 -9.40 16.36
C LEU A 221 1.72 -9.56 16.39
N HIS A 222 1.03 -9.41 15.25
CA HIS A 222 -0.43 -9.60 15.18
C HIS A 222 -0.83 -11.08 15.13
N VAL A 223 -0.04 -11.91 14.44
CA VAL A 223 -0.28 -13.36 14.34
C VAL A 223 -0.25 -14.01 15.73
N PHE A 224 0.74 -13.68 16.57
CA PHE A 224 0.82 -14.19 17.94
C PHE A 224 -0.36 -13.75 18.81
N PHE A 225 -0.88 -12.53 18.61
CA PHE A 225 -2.07 -12.08 19.30
C PHE A 225 -3.29 -12.97 18.96
N GLY A 226 -3.48 -13.32 17.70
CA GLY A 226 -4.52 -14.27 17.29
C GLY A 226 -4.40 -15.63 17.97
N VAL A 227 -3.17 -16.16 18.11
CA VAL A 227 -2.91 -17.41 18.85
C VAL A 227 -3.30 -17.29 20.32
N ILE A 228 -2.95 -16.18 20.97
CA ILE A 228 -3.29 -15.96 22.38
C ILE A 228 -4.81 -16.03 22.57
N LEU A 229 -5.58 -15.38 21.70
CA LEU A 229 -7.05 -15.45 21.73
C LEU A 229 -7.57 -16.88 21.55
N MET A 230 -7.00 -17.63 20.60
CA MET A 230 -7.41 -19.02 20.31
C MET A 230 -7.04 -20.02 21.41
N MET A 231 -5.92 -19.79 22.11
CA MET A 231 -5.39 -20.72 23.12
C MET A 231 -5.85 -20.38 24.54
N ALA A 232 -6.40 -19.19 24.76
CA ALA A 232 -6.94 -18.81 26.06
C ALA A 232 -8.05 -19.77 26.51
N THR A 233 -8.02 -20.15 27.78
CA THR A 233 -9.00 -21.07 28.39
C THR A 233 -10.21 -20.37 28.98
N THR A 234 -10.16 -19.04 29.07
CA THR A 234 -11.21 -18.17 29.58
C THR A 234 -11.41 -16.99 28.62
N PRO A 235 -12.59 -16.34 28.65
CA PRO A 235 -12.78 -15.09 27.93
C PRO A 235 -11.75 -14.06 28.39
N LEU A 236 -11.00 -13.48 27.45
CA LEU A 236 -10.02 -12.42 27.73
C LEU A 236 -10.67 -11.04 27.83
N VAL A 237 -11.89 -10.92 27.31
CA VAL A 237 -12.70 -9.71 27.33
C VAL A 237 -14.03 -10.06 27.99
N GLU A 238 -14.26 -9.53 29.19
CA GLU A 238 -15.46 -9.82 29.99
C GLU A 238 -16.73 -9.28 29.31
N PHE A 239 -16.62 -8.18 28.58
CA PHE A 239 -17.71 -7.57 27.82
C PHE A 239 -18.41 -8.55 26.85
N PHE A 240 -17.68 -9.54 26.32
CA PHE A 240 -18.21 -10.56 25.41
C PHE A 240 -18.40 -11.95 26.08
N ALA A 241 -18.22 -12.05 27.40
CA ALA A 241 -18.33 -13.33 28.10
C ALA A 241 -19.77 -13.88 28.15
N THR A 242 -20.78 -13.02 27.96
CA THR A 242 -22.21 -13.39 28.02
C THR A 242 -22.96 -12.96 26.76
N PRO A 243 -22.76 -13.65 25.62
CA PRO A 243 -23.55 -13.40 24.41
C PRO A 243 -25.03 -13.73 24.64
N PRO A 244 -25.96 -13.19 23.81
CA PRO A 244 -27.39 -13.46 23.94
C PRO A 244 -27.72 -14.96 23.95
N PRO A 245 -28.39 -15.47 25.00
CA PRO A 245 -28.69 -16.89 25.12
C PRO A 245 -29.50 -17.45 23.94
N GLN A 246 -30.36 -16.62 23.36
CA GLN A 246 -31.22 -16.97 22.23
C GLN A 246 -30.48 -17.29 20.93
N TRP A 247 -29.20 -16.93 20.82
CA TRP A 247 -28.39 -17.23 19.63
C TRP A 247 -27.67 -18.57 19.72
N GLY A 248 -27.58 -19.18 20.91
CA GLY A 248 -26.88 -20.46 21.10
C GLY A 248 -25.38 -20.40 20.80
N ILE A 249 -24.75 -19.23 20.95
CA ILE A 249 -23.32 -19.02 20.69
C ILE A 249 -22.55 -19.09 22.03
N GLU A 250 -21.54 -19.94 22.09
CA GLU A 250 -20.64 -20.02 23.24
C GLU A 250 -19.55 -18.93 23.15
N ALA A 251 -19.33 -18.17 24.23
CA ALA A 251 -18.34 -17.07 24.26
C ALA A 251 -16.92 -17.53 23.89
N MET A 252 -16.50 -18.71 24.37
CA MET A 252 -15.18 -19.27 24.03
C MET A 252 -15.06 -19.63 22.55
N ARG A 253 -16.15 -20.11 21.93
CA ARG A 253 -16.17 -20.41 20.50
C ARG A 253 -16.07 -19.13 19.68
N ASP A 254 -16.77 -18.08 20.11
CA ASP A 254 -16.73 -16.78 19.46
C ASP A 254 -15.35 -16.11 19.58
N GLN A 255 -14.70 -16.18 20.75
CA GLN A 255 -13.33 -15.74 20.95
C GLN A 255 -12.33 -16.53 20.09
N TYR A 256 -12.50 -17.84 19.94
CA TYR A 256 -11.67 -18.64 19.05
C TYR A 256 -11.79 -18.15 17.60
N LEU A 257 -13.00 -17.84 17.14
CA LEU A 257 -13.24 -17.26 15.80
C LEU A 257 -12.60 -15.87 15.67
N ALA A 258 -12.69 -15.02 16.71
CA ALA A 258 -12.01 -13.73 16.75
C ALA A 258 -10.49 -13.91 16.60
N GLY A 259 -9.89 -14.86 17.32
CA GLY A 259 -8.46 -15.18 17.20
C GLY A 259 -8.09 -15.71 15.82
N ALA A 260 -8.91 -16.59 15.23
CA ALA A 260 -8.71 -17.10 13.88
C ALA A 260 -8.81 -16.00 12.81
N LEU A 261 -9.70 -15.02 12.99
CA LEU A 261 -9.78 -13.82 12.15
C LEU A 261 -8.52 -12.96 12.31
N ALA A 262 -8.08 -12.69 13.54
CA ALA A 262 -6.87 -11.92 13.79
C ALA A 262 -5.62 -12.58 13.18
N TRP A 263 -5.58 -13.91 13.14
CA TRP A 263 -4.54 -14.67 12.44
C TRP A 263 -4.62 -14.52 10.92
N SER A 264 -5.78 -14.77 10.32
CA SER A 264 -5.90 -15.01 8.86
C SER A 264 -6.31 -13.81 8.03
N TYR A 265 -7.05 -12.86 8.60
CA TYR A 265 -7.62 -11.73 7.86
C TYR A 265 -6.54 -10.78 7.32
N GLY A 266 -5.47 -10.56 8.09
CA GLY A 266 -4.39 -9.65 7.75
C GLY A 266 -3.54 -10.13 6.56
N GLU A 267 -3.39 -11.44 6.38
CA GLU A 267 -2.51 -12.04 5.37
C GLU A 267 -2.78 -11.56 3.93
N PRO A 268 -4.02 -11.66 3.37
CA PRO A 268 -4.28 -11.20 2.01
C PRO A 268 -4.10 -9.69 1.85
N VAL A 269 -4.50 -8.90 2.85
CA VAL A 269 -4.37 -7.45 2.83
C VAL A 269 -2.90 -7.06 2.78
N ALA A 270 -2.11 -7.66 3.66
CA ALA A 270 -0.70 -7.36 3.78
C ALA A 270 0.10 -7.88 2.58
N LEU A 271 -0.28 -9.02 1.99
CA LEU A 271 0.29 -9.49 0.73
C LEU A 271 0.10 -8.47 -0.40
N VAL A 272 -1.11 -7.91 -0.55
CA VAL A 272 -1.36 -6.86 -1.55
C VAL A 272 -0.52 -5.62 -1.27
N VAL A 273 -0.42 -5.18 0.00
CA VAL A 273 0.41 -4.04 0.40
C VAL A 273 1.88 -4.27 0.06
N VAL A 274 2.42 -5.43 0.40
CA VAL A 274 3.82 -5.81 0.11
C VAL A 274 4.08 -5.88 -1.38
N ILE A 275 3.18 -6.47 -2.18
CA ILE A 275 3.32 -6.51 -3.65
C ILE A 275 3.36 -5.10 -4.23
N VAL A 276 2.41 -4.25 -3.84
CA VAL A 276 2.36 -2.86 -4.30
C VAL A 276 3.61 -2.10 -3.88
N PHE A 277 4.06 -2.29 -2.64
CA PHE A 277 5.28 -1.68 -2.12
C PHE A 277 6.52 -2.14 -2.90
N ALA A 278 6.69 -3.44 -3.12
CA ALA A 278 7.82 -4.01 -3.87
C ALA A 278 7.86 -3.52 -5.33
N ILE A 279 6.70 -3.47 -6.01
CA ILE A 279 6.61 -2.90 -7.37
C ILE A 279 7.05 -1.44 -7.39
N ARG A 280 6.67 -0.66 -6.36
CA ARG A 280 7.03 0.76 -6.25
C ARG A 280 8.51 0.95 -5.91
N TRP A 281 9.02 0.18 -4.96
CA TRP A 281 10.43 0.20 -4.59
C TRP A 281 11.30 -0.10 -5.82
N ARG A 282 11.01 -1.18 -6.55
CA ARG A 282 11.75 -1.52 -7.78
C ARG A 282 11.72 -0.37 -8.80
N ARG A 283 10.57 0.29 -8.98
CA ARG A 283 10.44 1.43 -9.91
C ARG A 283 11.25 2.64 -9.47
N ASP A 284 11.31 2.90 -8.17
CA ASP A 284 12.07 4.02 -7.62
C ASP A 284 13.58 3.76 -7.74
N GLU A 285 14.06 2.54 -7.44
CA GLU A 285 15.46 2.15 -7.66
C GLU A 285 15.89 2.23 -9.11
N MET A 286 15.07 1.74 -10.06
CA MET A 286 15.39 1.84 -11.49
C MET A 286 15.54 3.31 -11.94
N ARG A 287 14.77 4.23 -11.35
CA ARG A 287 14.86 5.66 -11.66
C ARG A 287 16.11 6.28 -11.07
N ASP A 288 16.42 5.98 -9.82
CA ASP A 288 17.59 6.51 -9.14
C ASP A 288 18.88 6.02 -9.81
N ASN A 289 18.94 4.73 -10.18
CA ASN A 289 20.05 4.17 -10.95
C ASN A 289 20.19 4.85 -12.33
N ALA A 290 19.09 5.04 -13.07
CA ALA A 290 19.15 5.73 -14.36
C ALA A 290 19.53 7.23 -14.26
N VAL A 291 19.36 7.86 -13.09
CA VAL A 291 19.88 9.21 -12.83
C VAL A 291 21.36 9.17 -12.46
N ALA A 292 21.78 8.18 -11.67
CA ALA A 292 23.18 7.95 -11.33
C ALA A 292 24.03 7.65 -12.58
N ASP A 293 23.58 6.73 -13.44
CA ASP A 293 24.25 6.36 -14.70
C ASP A 293 24.42 7.58 -15.63
N ARG A 294 23.37 8.41 -15.76
CA ARG A 294 23.48 9.65 -16.55
C ARG A 294 24.45 10.65 -15.95
N ARG A 295 24.63 10.66 -14.63
CA ARG A 295 25.58 11.54 -13.97
C ARG A 295 27.01 11.04 -14.14
N SER A 296 27.25 9.73 -14.07
CA SER A 296 28.58 9.14 -14.35
C SER A 296 28.99 9.37 -15.81
N ASP A 297 28.05 9.24 -16.77
CA ASP A 297 28.31 9.51 -18.19
C ASP A 297 28.73 10.97 -18.45
N LEU A 298 28.21 11.92 -17.67
CA LEU A 298 28.48 13.36 -17.83
C LEU A 298 29.72 13.84 -17.09
N VAL A 299 29.98 13.32 -15.89
CA VAL A 299 31.05 13.80 -15.00
C VAL A 299 32.34 12.99 -15.18
N GLY A 300 32.27 11.81 -15.79
CA GLY A 300 33.36 10.84 -15.77
C GLY A 300 33.42 10.18 -14.39
N ASP A 301 33.60 8.87 -14.36
CA ASP A 301 33.61 8.11 -13.11
C ASP A 301 35.06 7.95 -12.61
N ASP A 302 35.61 9.03 -12.04
CA ASP A 302 36.96 9.06 -11.46
C ASP A 302 37.15 7.97 -10.38
N GLU A 303 36.07 7.61 -9.67
CA GLU A 303 36.07 6.55 -8.65
C GLU A 303 36.12 5.16 -9.29
N LEU A 304 35.31 4.86 -10.32
CA LEU A 304 35.43 3.62 -11.08
C LEU A 304 36.78 3.52 -11.80
N ALA A 305 37.32 4.63 -12.31
CA ALA A 305 38.63 4.65 -12.95
C ALA A 305 39.74 4.33 -11.94
N ALA A 306 39.70 4.94 -10.75
CA ALA A 306 40.63 4.65 -9.65
C ALA A 306 40.48 3.21 -9.12
N TYR A 307 39.25 2.71 -9.02
CA TYR A 307 38.96 1.32 -8.62
C TYR A 307 39.45 0.31 -9.67
N ASN A 308 39.21 0.58 -10.95
CA ASN A 308 39.75 -0.24 -12.05
C ASN A 308 41.29 -0.21 -12.06
N ALA A 309 41.91 0.93 -11.77
CA ALA A 309 43.36 1.03 -11.63
C ALA A 309 43.88 0.19 -10.46
N PHE A 310 43.22 0.24 -9.30
CA PHE A 310 43.54 -0.61 -8.13
C PHE A 310 43.36 -2.11 -8.43
N LEU A 311 42.29 -2.51 -9.11
CA LEU A 311 42.10 -3.91 -9.51
C LEU A 311 43.17 -4.39 -10.51
N ASN A 312 43.60 -3.53 -11.42
CA ASN A 312 44.68 -3.84 -12.36
C ASN A 312 46.05 -3.97 -11.64
N ASP A 313 46.25 -3.27 -10.53
CA ASP A 313 47.43 -3.42 -9.67
C ASP A 313 47.42 -4.75 -8.89
N LEU A 314 46.25 -5.17 -8.39
CA LEU A 314 46.07 -6.45 -7.71
C LEU A 314 46.16 -7.67 -8.65
N TYR A 315 45.68 -7.53 -9.89
CA TYR A 315 45.68 -8.59 -10.91
C TYR A 315 46.23 -8.07 -12.23
N PRO A 316 47.54 -7.81 -12.34
CA PRO A 316 48.14 -7.39 -13.60
C PRO A 316 47.88 -8.47 -14.66
N ARG A 317 47.15 -8.10 -15.73
CA ARG A 317 46.91 -8.99 -16.87
C ARG A 317 48.26 -9.55 -17.33
N ARG A 318 48.43 -10.88 -17.26
CA ARG A 318 49.57 -11.55 -17.89
C ARG A 318 49.57 -11.19 -19.38
N PRO A 319 50.67 -10.64 -19.92
CA PRO A 319 50.73 -10.35 -21.35
C PRO A 319 50.48 -11.64 -22.15
N ASP A 320 49.61 -11.53 -23.15
CA ASP A 320 49.28 -12.60 -24.07
C ASP A 320 50.56 -13.22 -24.66
N ARG A 321 50.69 -14.53 -24.54
CA ARG A 321 51.86 -15.31 -24.95
C ARG A 321 51.94 -15.57 -26.46
N SER A 322 51.16 -14.85 -27.27
CA SER A 322 51.16 -14.97 -28.72
C SER A 322 52.35 -14.27 -29.41
N ALA A 323 53.15 -13.50 -28.68
CA ALA A 323 54.33 -12.80 -29.21
C ALA A 323 55.65 -13.34 -28.65
N VAL A 324 55.96 -14.64 -28.78
CA VAL A 324 57.33 -15.14 -28.60
C VAL A 324 57.68 -16.22 -29.63
N SER A 325 58.72 -15.90 -30.43
CA SER A 325 59.58 -16.74 -31.31
C SER A 325 59.00 -17.26 -32.65
N ARG A 326 59.61 -17.09 -33.83
CA ARG A 326 60.99 -16.70 -34.25
C ARG A 326 61.01 -16.33 -35.75
N PRO A 327 62.02 -15.58 -36.25
CA PRO A 327 62.21 -15.28 -37.68
C PRO A 327 63.03 -16.38 -38.38
N VAL A 328 62.61 -16.80 -39.58
CA VAL A 328 63.43 -17.61 -40.50
C VAL A 328 63.48 -16.91 -41.84
N ALA A 329 64.69 -16.88 -42.38
CA ALA A 329 65.19 -16.00 -43.41
C ALA A 329 64.58 -16.21 -44.81
N SER A 330 64.64 -15.13 -45.55
CA SER A 330 64.58 -15.03 -47.01
C SER A 330 65.40 -16.11 -47.72
N LEU A 331 64.73 -16.96 -48.50
CA LEU A 331 65.27 -17.56 -49.70
C LEU A 331 64.12 -17.77 -50.70
N VAL A 332 64.42 -17.49 -51.97
CA VAL A 332 63.56 -17.60 -53.17
C VAL A 332 62.72 -16.35 -53.50
N ARG A 333 63.47 -15.37 -54.01
CA ARG A 333 63.13 -14.62 -55.22
C ARG A 333 62.61 -15.57 -56.32
N GLU A 334 61.78 -15.01 -57.21
CA GLU A 334 61.64 -15.41 -58.62
C GLU A 334 60.46 -16.34 -58.97
N HIS A 335 59.27 -15.76 -59.20
CA HIS A 335 58.66 -15.81 -60.53
C HIS A 335 57.47 -14.83 -60.64
N ASP A 336 57.66 -13.85 -61.54
CA ASP A 336 56.69 -13.32 -62.49
C ASP A 336 55.44 -12.51 -62.07
N ALA A 337 55.60 -11.20 -62.30
CA ALA A 337 54.85 -10.39 -63.26
C ALA A 337 53.30 -10.35 -63.19
N ALA A 338 52.80 -9.14 -62.97
CA ALA A 338 51.46 -8.65 -63.30
C ALA A 338 51.26 -8.57 -64.85
N PRO A 339 50.17 -7.97 -65.42
CA PRO A 339 48.81 -7.64 -64.93
C PRO A 339 47.67 -7.95 -65.94
N ALA A 340 46.42 -7.72 -65.52
CA ALA A 340 45.24 -7.17 -66.24
C ALA A 340 44.91 -7.47 -67.73
N SER A 341 43.65 -7.89 -68.00
CA SER A 341 42.69 -7.38 -69.03
C SER A 341 41.57 -8.43 -69.27
N ALA A 342 40.28 -8.10 -69.08
CA ALA A 342 39.27 -7.64 -70.08
C ALA A 342 38.67 -8.75 -70.98
N ILE A 343 37.41 -8.53 -71.43
CA ILE A 343 36.64 -9.20 -72.53
C ILE A 343 35.69 -10.34 -72.03
N ILE A 344 34.36 -10.14 -71.92
CA ILE A 344 33.26 -10.06 -72.92
C ILE A 344 32.66 -11.44 -73.32
N SER A 345 31.38 -11.62 -72.95
CA SER A 345 30.23 -12.11 -73.76
C SER A 345 29.87 -13.60 -73.94
N THR A 346 28.55 -13.75 -74.12
CA THR A 346 27.73 -14.84 -74.70
C THR A 346 27.42 -16.03 -73.79
N GLY A 347 26.18 -16.53 -73.67
CA GLY A 347 24.92 -16.29 -74.39
C GLY A 347 24.16 -17.61 -74.57
N HIS A 348 22.87 -17.65 -74.22
CA HIS A 348 21.79 -18.53 -74.72
C HIS A 348 20.55 -18.26 -73.85
N VAL A 349 19.46 -17.59 -74.27
CA VAL A 349 18.49 -17.82 -75.37
C VAL A 349 17.81 -19.18 -75.30
N THR A 350 16.55 -19.20 -74.83
CA THR A 350 15.31 -19.50 -75.57
C THR A 350 14.10 -19.33 -74.62
N ASP A 351 12.85 -19.17 -75.04
CA ASP A 351 12.12 -18.35 -76.00
C ASP A 351 10.63 -18.68 -75.72
N ALA A 352 9.72 -17.77 -76.08
CA ALA A 352 8.27 -17.93 -76.26
C ALA A 352 7.40 -18.28 -75.03
N GLY A 353 6.19 -17.75 -74.82
CA GLY A 353 5.29 -16.88 -75.58
C GLY A 353 4.02 -16.78 -74.71
N SER A 354 3.53 -15.57 -74.42
CA SER A 354 2.44 -14.91 -75.14
C SER A 354 1.02 -15.21 -74.63
N SER A 355 0.35 -14.11 -74.29
CA SER A 355 -1.11 -13.89 -74.30
C SER A 355 -1.90 -14.38 -73.08
N ALA A 356 -2.96 -13.71 -72.63
CA ALA A 356 -3.47 -12.36 -72.81
C ALA A 356 -4.67 -12.17 -71.85
N ARG A 357 -4.80 -10.95 -71.32
CA ARG A 357 -6.03 -10.17 -71.07
C ARG A 357 -7.34 -10.86 -70.62
N ARG A 358 -7.88 -10.32 -69.51
CA ARG A 358 -9.22 -9.67 -69.28
C ARG A 358 -9.57 -9.88 -67.80
N ASN A 359 -9.65 -8.89 -66.92
CA ASN A 359 -10.49 -7.69 -66.80
C ASN A 359 -12.00 -7.95 -66.65
N THR A 360 -12.61 -7.11 -65.78
CA THR A 360 -14.02 -7.00 -65.31
C THR A 360 -14.36 -7.87 -64.09
N ALA A 361 -14.96 -7.36 -63.02
CA ALA A 361 -15.64 -6.07 -62.77
C ALA A 361 -15.47 -5.63 -61.31
#